data_AF-A0A8S3AAD4-F1
#
_entry.id   AF-A0A8S3AAD4-F1
#
_cell.length_a   1.000
_cell.length_b   1.000
_cell.length_c   1.000
_cell.angle_alpha   90.00
_cell.angle_beta   90.00
_cell.angle_gamma   90.00
#
_symmetry.space_group_name_H-M   'P 1'
#
loop_
_entity.id
_entity.type
_entity.pdbx_description
1 polymer ?
#
loop_
_entity_poly.entity_id
_entity_poly.type
_entity_poly.pdbx_seq_one_letter_code
_entity_poly.pdbx_strand_id
1 'polypeptide(L)' 'STIIPKVQAHVPEKALQKRIRISLHVLPIPSQLIQRSYGTRVNVSPIVTVEPRRRKFHKPITLTIPLPAKTTPPTKQAHQ' A
#
# COMPACT_ATOMS: atom_id res chain seq x y z
N SER A 1 -9.44 0.53 -2.44
CA SER A 1 -9.07 1.96 -2.31
C SER A 1 -9.41 2.66 -3.62
N THR A 2 -9.90 3.90 -3.59
CA THR A 2 -10.17 4.70 -4.81
C THR A 2 -8.89 5.21 -5.48
N ILE A 3 -7.80 5.37 -4.71
CA ILE A 3 -6.53 5.93 -5.18
C ILE A 3 -5.65 4.85 -5.84
N ILE A 4 -5.62 3.64 -5.26
CA ILE A 4 -4.87 2.49 -5.80
C ILE A 4 -5.78 1.25 -5.75
N PRO A 5 -6.40 0.83 -6.88
CA PRO A 5 -7.37 -0.27 -6.89
C PRO A 5 -6.83 -1.62 -6.42
N LYS A 6 -5.53 -1.85 -6.63
CA LYS A 6 -4.83 -3.06 -6.16
C LYS A 6 -4.76 -3.17 -4.64
N VAL A 7 -4.93 -2.06 -3.92
CA VAL A 7 -4.98 -2.05 -2.45
C VAL A 7 -6.38 -2.37 -1.96
N GLN A 8 -6.51 -3.51 -1.28
CA GLN A 8 -7.79 -4.05 -0.83
C GLN A 8 -7.69 -4.59 0.60
N ALA A 9 -8.82 -4.60 1.30
CA ALA A 9 -8.97 -5.23 2.59
C ALA A 9 -10.22 -6.10 2.55
N HIS A 10 -10.07 -7.37 2.92
CA HIS A 10 -11.16 -8.31 3.05
C HIS A 10 -11.40 -8.60 4.54
N VAL A 11 -12.61 -8.28 5.00
CA VAL A 11 -13.06 -8.50 6.38
C VAL A 11 -14.05 -9.66 6.35
N PRO A 12 -13.66 -10.85 6.83
CA PRO A 12 -14.54 -12.02 6.74
C PRO A 12 -15.71 -11.91 7.73
N GLU A 13 -16.72 -12.75 7.53
CA GLU A 13 -17.85 -12.83 8.44
C GLU A 13 -17.42 -13.12 9.88
N LYS A 14 -18.10 -12.48 10.82
CA LYS A 14 -17.85 -12.57 12.27
C LYS A 14 -16.47 -12.03 12.71
N ALA A 15 -15.70 -11.37 11.83
CA ALA A 15 -14.52 -10.62 12.25
C ALA A 15 -14.89 -9.40 13.13
N LEU A 16 -16.14 -8.93 12.99
CA LEU A 16 -16.75 -7.84 13.76
C LEU A 16 -17.97 -8.35 14.51
N GLN A 17 -18.14 -7.92 15.76
CA GLN A 17 -19.34 -8.20 16.57
C GLN A 17 -20.44 -7.16 16.38
N LYS A 18 -20.05 -5.93 15.99
CA LYS A 18 -20.96 -4.81 15.76
C LYS A 18 -20.65 -4.20 14.39
N ARG A 19 -21.67 -3.59 13.79
CA ARG A 19 -21.48 -2.78 12.58
C ARG A 19 -20.63 -1.56 12.93
N ILE A 20 -19.46 -1.46 12.33
CA ILE A 20 -18.58 -0.31 12.46
C ILE A 20 -18.17 0.18 11.07
N ARG A 21 -17.85 1.47 10.96
CA ARG A 21 -17.25 2.00 9.75
C ARG A 21 -15.74 1.75 9.80
N ILE A 22 -15.24 1.03 8.81
CA ILE A 22 -13.81 0.82 8.59
C ILE A 22 -13.43 1.53 7.31
N SER A 23 -12.28 2.18 7.34
CA SER A 23 -11.72 2.87 6.20
C SER A 23 -10.33 2.31 5.89
N LEU A 24 -10.03 2.23 4.59
CA LEU A 24 -8.70 1.86 4.10
C LEU A 24 -8.06 3.09 3.47
N HIS A 25 -7.12 3.70 4.18
CA HIS A 25 -6.37 4.85 3.70
C HIS A 25 -5.10 4.38 3.00
N VAL A 26 -4.76 5.06 1.90
CA VAL A 26 -3.60 4.73 1.08
C VAL A 26 -2.81 6.01 0.85
N LEU A 27 -1.53 5.98 1.23
CA LEU A 27 -0.57 7.05 0.95
C LEU A 27 0.44 6.55 -0.09
N PRO A 28 0.31 6.97 -1.37
CA PRO A 28 1.31 6.71 -2.39
C PRO A 28 2.64 7.37 -2.01
N ILE A 29 3.76 6.67 -2.22
CA ILE A 29 5.10 7.21 -1.99
C ILE A 29 5.70 7.60 -3.35
N PRO A 30 6.04 8.88 -3.58
CA PRO A 30 6.65 9.31 -4.83
C PRO A 30 8.04 8.68 -5.04
N SER A 31 8.29 8.17 -6.25
CA SER A 31 9.59 7.56 -6.61
C SER A 31 10.77 8.51 -6.44
N GLN A 32 10.58 9.79 -6.76
CA GLN A 32 11.60 10.83 -6.61
C GLN A 32 12.08 10.99 -5.16
N LEU A 33 11.18 10.88 -4.18
CA LEU A 33 11.52 10.97 -2.76
C LEU A 33 12.41 9.80 -2.33
N ILE A 34 12.05 8.58 -2.78
CA ILE A 34 12.79 7.35 -2.48
C ILE A 34 14.17 7.42 -3.13
N GLN A 35 14.24 7.83 -4.40
CA GLN A 35 15.50 7.94 -5.12
C GLN A 35 16.45 8.96 -4.49
N ARG A 36 15.94 10.12 -4.05
CA ARG A 36 16.75 11.15 -3.37
C ARG A 36 17.28 10.67 -2.01
N SER A 37 16.48 9.91 -1.26
CA SER A 37 16.83 9.50 0.11
C SER A 37 17.64 8.20 0.17
N TYR A 38 17.35 7.26 -0.71
CA TYR A 38 17.86 5.88 -0.64
C TYR A 38 18.52 5.39 -1.94
N GLY A 39 18.45 6.14 -3.05
CA GLY A 39 18.93 5.70 -4.36
C GLY A 39 18.10 4.55 -4.92
N THR A 40 18.75 3.60 -5.61
CA THR A 40 18.10 2.39 -6.18
C THR A 40 18.09 1.19 -5.21
N ARG A 41 18.58 1.38 -3.98
CA ARG A 41 18.78 0.31 -3.00
C ARG A 41 17.47 -0.21 -2.40
N VAL A 42 16.45 0.64 -2.36
CA VAL A 42 15.19 0.36 -1.68
C VAL A 42 14.03 0.65 -2.62
N ASN A 43 13.10 -0.28 -2.70
CA ASN A 43 11.78 -0.07 -3.28
C ASN A 43 10.74 -0.29 -2.18
N VAL A 44 9.72 0.57 -2.13
CA VAL A 44 8.66 0.48 -1.13
C VAL A 44 7.28 0.36 -1.78
N SER A 45 6.37 -0.31 -1.08
CA SER A 45 4.95 -0.31 -1.38
C SER A 45 4.30 0.98 -0.85
N PRO A 46 3.07 1.33 -1.27
CA PRO A 46 2.33 2.40 -0.60
C PRO A 46 2.14 2.10 0.89
N ILE A 47 2.02 3.15 1.70
CA ILE A 47 1.60 3.00 3.10
C ILE A 47 0.08 2.77 3.10
N VAL A 48 -0.34 1.71 3.78
CA VAL A 48 -1.74 1.32 3.89
C VAL A 48 -2.13 1.32 5.36
N THR A 49 -3.16 2.08 5.69
CA THR A 49 -3.66 2.22 7.06
C THR A 49 -5.11 1.77 7.13
N VAL A 50 -5.41 0.86 8.05
CA VAL A 50 -6.77 0.48 8.41
C VAL A 50 -7.22 1.37 9.58
N GLU A 51 -8.25 2.18 9.36
CA GLU A 51 -8.83 3.05 10.38
C GLU A 51 -10.23 2.54 10.80
N PRO A 52 -10.60 2.60 12.09
CA PRO A 52 -9.80 3.12 13.19
C PRO A 52 -8.66 2.18 13.62
N ARG A 53 -7.47 2.76 13.85
CA ARG A 53 -6.32 2.05 14.44
C ARG A 53 -6.60 1.58 15.86
N ARG A 54 -5.75 0.69 16.37
CA ARG A 54 -5.86 0.09 17.72
C ARG A 54 -7.17 -0.69 17.93
N ARG A 55 -7.73 -1.27 16.87
CA ARG A 55 -8.83 -2.24 16.95
C ARG A 55 -8.33 -3.66 16.78
N LYS A 56 -8.90 -4.56 17.57
CA LYS A 56 -8.72 -6.00 17.43
C LYS A 56 -9.92 -6.55 16.67
N PHE A 57 -9.66 -7.34 15.64
CA PHE A 57 -10.67 -8.13 14.95
C PHE A 57 -10.76 -9.50 15.62
N HIS A 58 -11.97 -10.07 15.70
CA HIS A 58 -12.16 -11.39 16.30
C HIS A 58 -11.69 -12.52 15.38
N LYS A 59 -11.47 -12.22 14.11
CA LYS A 59 -10.85 -13.10 13.11
C LYS A 59 -9.81 -12.33 12.32
N PRO A 60 -8.79 -13.01 11.76
CA PRO A 60 -7.84 -12.36 10.87
C PRO A 60 -8.53 -11.67 9.69
N ILE A 61 -8.10 -10.45 9.36
CA ILE A 61 -8.47 -9.77 8.13
C ILE A 61 -7.37 -9.99 7.08
N THR A 62 -7.72 -9.98 5.80
CA THR A 62 -6.74 -10.10 4.72
C THR A 62 -6.50 -8.73 4.09
N LEU A 63 -5.23 -8.37 3.90
CA LEU A 63 -4.83 -7.15 3.21
C LEU A 63 -4.06 -7.50 1.94
N THR A 64 -4.45 -6.88 0.84
CA THR A 64 -3.75 -6.98 -0.44
C THR A 64 -3.04 -5.67 -0.70
N ILE A 65 -1.71 -5.72 -0.80
CA ILE A 65 -0.84 -4.56 -1.02
C ILE A 65 0.01 -4.83 -2.26
N PRO A 66 0.11 -3.89 -3.23
CA PRO A 66 0.95 -4.09 -4.39
C PRO A 66 2.42 -4.16 -3.98
N LEU A 67 3.15 -5.08 -4.60
CA LEU A 67 4.59 -5.19 -4.42
C LEU A 67 5.29 -3.90 -4.88
N PRO A 68 6.44 -3.55 -4.28
CA PRO A 68 7.23 -2.41 -4.71
C PRO A 68 7.62 -2.52 -6.19
N ALA A 69 7.36 -1.47 -6.97
CA ALA A 69 7.83 -1.40 -8.35
C ALA A 69 9.34 -1.21 -8.38
N LYS A 70 10.04 -1.94 -9.26
CA LYS A 70 11.47 -1.70 -9.48
C LYS A 70 11.63 -0.38 -10.22
N THR A 71 12.47 0.51 -9.69
CA THR A 71 12.92 1.70 -10.40
C THR A 71 13.86 1.26 -11.52
N THR A 72 13.33 0.96 -12.71
CA THR A 72 14.18 0.81 -13.90
C THR A 72 14.83 2.17 -14.18
N PRO A 73 16.17 2.27 -14.17
CA PRO A 73 16.82 3.51 -14.58
C PRO A 73 16.41 3.84 -16.01
N PRO A 74 16.24 5.12 -16.36
CA PRO A 74 15.92 5.50 -17.72
C PRO A 74 17.03 4.97 -18.63
N THR A 75 16.67 4.07 -19.54
CA THR A 75 17.55 3.63 -20.62
C THR A 75 18.00 4.90 -21.34
N LYS A 76 19.28 5.25 -21.25
CA LYS A 76 19.84 6.34 -22.06
C LYS A 76 19.49 5.99 -23.50
N GLN A 77 18.62 6.78 -24.15
CA GLN A 77 18.41 6.66 -25.58
C GLN A 77 19.77 6.84 -26.22
N ALA A 78 20.33 5.74 -26.73
CA ALA A 78 21.53 5.74 -27.52
C ALA A 78 21.26 6.66 -28.70
N HIS A 79 21.91 7.83 -28.70
CA HIS A 79 21.93 8.71 -29.87
C HIS A 79 22.69 7.93 -30.96
N GLN A 80 21.93 7.41 -31.92
CA GLN A 80 22.42 7.15 -33.27
C GLN A 80 22.13 8.38 -34.12
#